data_AF-A0A2U3NAE0-F1
#
_entry.id   AF-A0A2U3NAE0-F1
#
_cell.length_a   1.000
_cell.length_b   1.000
_cell.length_c   1.000
_cell.angle_alpha   90.00
_cell.angle_beta   90.00
_cell.angle_gamma   90.00
#
_symmetry.space_group_name_H-M   'P 1'
#
loop_
_entity.id
_entity.type
_entity.pdbx_description
1 polymer ?
#
loop_
_entity_poly.entity_id
_entity_poly.type
_entity_poly.pdbx_seq_one_letter_code
_entity_poly.pdbx_strand_id
1 'polypeptide(L)'
;MTSQRPVRGTGRAPVLRDEWREPLRALRDPIARDAGRTRADRERPRQWRKQTWLGRFVSTYGWRAYALPALVVLTGLVIYQTVTGTGAPKPTATQSIQGTPDIGAVGTSIIDAPPRGLAAFDANLPAGTLPDGGPFTEAGDKTWHIVPGMTPQIGQGTAKVFRYTVEVENGIDATMFGGDEAFAQMVEQTLGNPKGWTHNPQFAFVRIDNGKPDFRISLVSPVTVRGGCGYEFRLETSCYNPVYGPNREARVFINEARWVRGAVPFEGDVGSYRQYVINHEVGHAIGYVRHEPCEQQGGLAPVMMQQTFSTSNDDAAKFDPDVVKADGKTCRFNPWPYPIA
;
A
#
# COMPACT_ATOMS: atom_id res chain seq x y z
N MET A 1 -55.01 -7.59 -74.89
CA MET A 1 -54.02 -8.53 -75.47
C MET A 1 -53.03 -8.81 -74.36
N THR A 2 -53.16 -9.94 -73.68
CA THR A 2 -52.43 -11.22 -73.88
C THR A 2 -51.59 -11.50 -72.64
N SER A 3 -52.14 -12.42 -71.84
CA SER A 3 -51.44 -13.39 -71.00
C SER A 3 -50.05 -13.76 -71.52
N GLN A 4 -49.07 -13.87 -70.62
CA GLN A 4 -48.10 -14.96 -70.67
C GLN A 4 -47.53 -15.28 -69.28
N ARG A 5 -47.64 -16.56 -68.93
CA ARG A 5 -47.12 -17.24 -67.74
C ARG A 5 -45.59 -17.24 -67.70
N PRO A 6 -44.98 -17.45 -66.51
CA PRO A 6 -43.53 -17.48 -66.34
C PRO A 6 -42.94 -18.84 -66.74
N VAL A 7 -41.70 -18.81 -67.24
CA VAL A 7 -40.85 -19.99 -67.47
C VAL A 7 -39.84 -20.12 -66.33
N ARG A 8 -39.76 -21.34 -65.79
CA ARG A 8 -38.85 -21.81 -64.75
C ARG A 8 -37.39 -21.64 -65.17
N GLY A 9 -36.60 -21.00 -64.31
CA GLY A 9 -35.14 -21.05 -64.33
C GLY A 9 -34.63 -21.51 -62.96
N THR A 10 -33.97 -22.66 -62.94
CA THR A 10 -33.45 -23.39 -61.79
C THR A 10 -32.23 -22.70 -61.18
N GLY A 11 -32.31 -22.37 -59.89
CA GLY A 11 -31.19 -21.87 -59.10
C GLY A 11 -31.38 -22.19 -57.63
N ARG A 12 -31.22 -23.46 -57.24
CA ARG A 12 -31.11 -23.85 -55.82
C ARG A 12 -29.64 -23.78 -55.43
N ALA A 13 -29.30 -22.77 -54.64
CA ALA A 13 -28.04 -22.69 -53.91
C ALA A 13 -27.90 -23.88 -52.94
N PRO A 14 -26.68 -24.38 -52.70
CA PRO A 14 -26.44 -25.54 -51.84
C PRO A 14 -26.67 -25.16 -50.38
N VAL A 15 -27.55 -25.91 -49.70
CA VAL A 15 -27.71 -25.85 -48.25
C VAL A 15 -26.61 -26.71 -47.63
N LEU A 16 -25.70 -26.07 -46.88
CA LEU A 16 -24.73 -26.75 -46.03
C LEU A 16 -25.47 -27.68 -45.05
N ARG A 17 -25.17 -28.97 -45.11
CA ARG A 17 -25.66 -29.95 -44.14
C ARG A 17 -24.78 -29.89 -42.90
N ASP A 18 -25.41 -29.68 -41.76
CA ASP A 18 -24.78 -29.70 -40.44
C ASP A 18 -24.86 -31.14 -39.90
N GLU A 19 -23.72 -31.85 -39.86
CA GLU A 19 -23.63 -33.28 -39.50
C GLU A 19 -23.92 -33.59 -38.02
N TRP A 20 -24.19 -32.57 -37.20
CA TRP A 20 -24.24 -32.70 -35.74
C TRP A 20 -25.65 -32.75 -35.13
N ARG A 21 -26.71 -32.76 -35.95
CA ARG A 21 -28.10 -32.80 -35.45
C ARG A 21 -29.04 -33.71 -36.27
N GLU A 22 -28.65 -34.96 -36.50
CA GLU A 22 -29.60 -36.01 -36.89
C GLU A 22 -29.82 -37.03 -35.75
N PRO A 23 -31.07 -37.51 -35.53
CA PRO A 23 -31.33 -38.55 -34.56
C PRO A 23 -30.80 -39.90 -35.07
N LEU A 24 -30.06 -40.63 -34.23
CA LEU A 24 -29.52 -41.95 -34.52
C LEU A 24 -30.62 -42.92 -34.98
N ARG A 25 -30.66 -43.24 -36.27
CA ARG A 25 -31.46 -44.37 -36.81
C ARG A 25 -30.55 -45.58 -36.94
N ALA A 26 -30.87 -46.65 -36.23
CA ALA A 26 -30.25 -47.95 -36.45
C ALA A 26 -30.74 -48.52 -37.79
N LEU A 27 -29.90 -48.46 -38.83
CA LEU A 27 -30.15 -49.14 -40.10
C LEU A 27 -29.76 -50.61 -39.95
N ARG A 28 -30.75 -51.50 -39.97
CA ARG A 28 -30.54 -52.95 -39.96
C ARG A 28 -30.76 -53.45 -41.39
N ASP A 29 -29.67 -53.72 -42.10
CA ASP A 29 -29.73 -54.29 -43.45
C ASP A 29 -29.88 -55.82 -43.35
N PRO A 30 -31.01 -56.42 -43.81
CA PRO A 30 -31.25 -57.86 -43.65
C PRO A 30 -30.58 -58.75 -44.71
N ILE A 31 -29.84 -58.21 -45.69
CA ILE A 31 -29.40 -59.00 -46.86
C ILE A 31 -27.88 -59.00 -47.10
N ALA A 32 -27.08 -58.37 -46.23
CA ALA A 32 -25.62 -58.47 -46.31
C ALA A 32 -25.13 -59.87 -45.91
N ARG A 33 -24.99 -60.76 -46.91
CA ARG A 33 -24.28 -62.04 -46.81
C ARG A 33 -22.77 -61.83 -46.93
N ASP A 34 -22.09 -62.34 -45.90
CA ASP A 34 -20.73 -62.89 -45.85
C ASP A 34 -19.48 -61.99 -46.01
N ALA A 35 -18.72 -61.90 -44.91
CA ALA A 35 -17.27 -62.14 -44.91
C ALA A 35 -16.87 -62.72 -43.54
N GLY A 36 -16.10 -63.82 -43.58
CA GLY A 36 -15.91 -64.78 -42.50
C GLY A 36 -15.33 -64.27 -41.19
N ARG A 37 -15.85 -64.81 -40.08
CA ARG A 37 -15.23 -64.76 -38.75
C ARG A 37 -13.92 -65.56 -38.75
N THR A 38 -12.83 -64.94 -38.34
CA THR A 38 -11.59 -65.63 -37.97
C THR A 38 -11.84 -66.51 -36.74
N ARG A 39 -11.55 -67.81 -36.87
CA ARG A 39 -11.54 -68.76 -35.75
C ARG A 39 -10.42 -68.37 -34.79
N ALA A 40 -10.78 -68.02 -33.56
CA ALA A 40 -9.83 -67.90 -32.47
C ALA A 40 -9.40 -69.30 -32.03
N ASP A 41 -8.09 -69.50 -31.97
CA ASP A 41 -7.43 -70.74 -31.57
C ASP A 41 -7.81 -71.12 -30.13
N ARG A 42 -8.11 -72.40 -29.96
CA ARG A 42 -8.72 -72.96 -28.74
C ARG A 42 -7.76 -73.95 -28.09
N GLU A 43 -6.64 -73.47 -27.55
CA GLU A 43 -5.80 -74.28 -26.66
C GLU A 43 -5.05 -73.44 -25.63
N ARG A 44 -5.64 -73.30 -24.43
CA ARG A 44 -4.91 -73.03 -23.17
C ARG A 44 -5.79 -73.44 -21.99
N PRO A 45 -5.38 -74.39 -21.13
CA PRO A 45 -6.18 -74.78 -19.97
C PRO A 45 -6.03 -73.72 -18.88
N ARG A 46 -7.00 -72.80 -18.76
CA ARG A 46 -7.10 -71.92 -17.59
C ARG A 46 -7.72 -72.70 -16.44
N GLN A 47 -6.85 -73.18 -15.56
CA GLN A 47 -7.23 -73.65 -14.22
C GLN A 47 -8.00 -72.54 -13.50
N TRP A 48 -9.26 -72.79 -13.15
CA TRP A 48 -10.04 -71.93 -12.25
C TRP A 48 -9.39 -71.98 -10.86
N ARG A 49 -8.66 -70.91 -10.48
CA ARG A 49 -8.33 -70.67 -9.07
C ARG A 49 -9.63 -70.32 -8.36
N LYS A 50 -9.97 -71.08 -7.31
CA LYS A 50 -11.04 -70.76 -6.36
C LYS A 50 -10.78 -69.36 -5.78
N GLN A 51 -11.59 -68.38 -6.16
CA GLN A 51 -11.54 -67.04 -5.57
C GLN A 51 -11.96 -67.12 -4.10
N THR A 52 -11.07 -66.70 -3.22
CA THR A 52 -11.31 -66.56 -1.78
C THR A 52 -12.31 -65.43 -1.53
N TRP A 53 -13.01 -65.47 -0.39
CA TRP A 53 -14.04 -64.50 0.00
C TRP A 53 -13.58 -63.03 -0.06
N LEU A 54 -12.30 -62.76 0.24
CA LEU A 54 -11.70 -61.43 0.09
C LEU A 54 -11.69 -60.92 -1.36
N GLY A 55 -11.49 -61.79 -2.35
CA GLY A 55 -11.49 -61.41 -3.77
C GLY A 55 -12.86 -60.94 -4.26
N ARG A 56 -13.94 -61.52 -3.70
CA ARG A 56 -15.31 -61.07 -3.96
C ARG A 56 -15.60 -59.73 -3.30
N PHE A 57 -15.02 -59.46 -2.13
CA PHE A 57 -15.25 -58.20 -1.42
C PHE A 57 -14.61 -57.01 -2.14
N VAL A 58 -13.37 -57.16 -2.60
CA VAL A 58 -12.64 -56.11 -3.34
C VAL A 58 -13.28 -55.81 -4.70
N SER A 59 -13.82 -56.81 -5.40
CA SER A 59 -14.51 -56.60 -6.68
C SER A 59 -15.87 -55.91 -6.55
N THR A 60 -16.50 -55.97 -5.36
CA THR A 60 -17.87 -55.45 -5.17
C THR A 60 -17.89 -54.02 -4.61
N TYR A 61 -16.88 -53.63 -3.82
CA TYR A 61 -16.83 -52.30 -3.18
C TYR A 61 -15.70 -51.38 -3.66
N GLY A 62 -14.78 -51.86 -4.50
CA GLY A 62 -13.74 -51.04 -5.13
C GLY A 62 -12.92 -50.19 -4.14
N TRP A 63 -12.49 -49.00 -4.58
CA TRP A 63 -11.69 -48.05 -3.78
C TRP A 63 -12.36 -47.61 -2.45
N ARG A 64 -13.68 -47.81 -2.32
CA ARG A 64 -14.47 -47.41 -1.14
C ARG A 64 -14.15 -48.25 0.10
N ALA A 65 -13.57 -49.45 -0.08
CA ALA A 65 -13.09 -50.28 1.02
C ALA A 65 -11.94 -49.64 1.82
N TYR A 66 -11.20 -48.70 1.20
CA TYR A 66 -10.10 -47.98 1.84
C TYR A 66 -10.47 -46.53 2.19
N ALA A 67 -11.30 -45.89 1.37
CA ALA A 67 -11.66 -44.49 1.56
C ALA A 67 -12.47 -44.23 2.84
N LEU A 68 -13.46 -45.08 3.14
CA LEU A 68 -14.30 -44.91 4.34
C LEU A 68 -13.51 -45.05 5.66
N PRO A 69 -12.71 -46.11 5.88
CA PRO A 69 -11.91 -46.20 7.11
C PRO A 69 -10.85 -45.09 7.21
N ALA A 70 -10.24 -44.67 6.09
CA ALA A 70 -9.30 -43.55 6.09
C ALA A 70 -9.96 -42.22 6.50
N LEU A 71 -11.19 -41.97 6.01
CA LEU A 71 -11.94 -40.75 6.34
C LEU A 71 -12.36 -40.74 7.82
N VAL A 72 -12.74 -41.89 8.38
CA VAL A 72 -13.03 -42.03 9.82
C VAL A 72 -11.79 -41.73 10.67
N VAL A 73 -10.61 -42.24 10.29
CA VAL A 73 -9.35 -41.96 11.00
C VAL A 73 -8.97 -40.49 10.92
N LEU A 74 -9.10 -39.86 9.74
CA LEU A 74 -8.85 -38.42 9.56
C LEU A 74 -9.81 -37.58 10.40
N THR A 75 -11.08 -37.94 10.43
CA THR A 75 -12.09 -37.22 11.23
C THR A 75 -11.79 -37.37 12.72
N GLY A 76 -11.36 -38.55 13.18
CA GLY A 76 -10.91 -38.77 14.55
C GLY A 76 -9.68 -37.94 14.92
N LEU A 77 -8.71 -37.80 14.01
CA LEU A 77 -7.54 -36.94 14.19
C LEU A 77 -7.88 -35.46 14.30
N VAL A 78 -8.81 -34.97 13.47
CA VAL A 78 -9.28 -33.58 13.53
C VAL A 78 -10.00 -33.33 14.86
N ILE A 79 -10.89 -34.22 15.27
CA ILE A 79 -11.59 -34.11 16.57
C ILE A 79 -10.57 -34.13 17.72
N TYR A 80 -9.58 -35.02 17.68
CA TYR A 80 -8.52 -35.07 18.68
C TYR A 80 -7.74 -33.74 18.74
N GLN A 81 -7.32 -33.19 17.60
CA GLN A 81 -6.63 -31.89 17.54
C GLN A 81 -7.49 -30.72 18.05
N THR A 82 -8.82 -30.77 17.85
CA THR A 82 -9.73 -29.75 18.40
C THR A 82 -9.94 -29.86 19.91
N VAL A 83 -9.84 -31.07 20.47
CA VAL A 83 -10.09 -31.33 21.90
C VAL A 83 -8.81 -31.23 22.74
N THR A 84 -7.64 -31.62 22.20
CA THR A 84 -6.36 -31.61 22.94
C THR A 84 -5.54 -30.34 22.79
N GLY A 85 -6.10 -29.28 22.17
CA GLY A 85 -5.71 -27.89 22.36
C GLY A 85 -4.21 -27.57 22.29
N THR A 86 -3.74 -27.17 21.12
CA THR A 86 -2.71 -26.11 21.08
C THR A 86 -3.45 -24.78 21.20
N GLY A 87 -3.69 -24.35 22.44
CA GLY A 87 -3.99 -22.95 22.72
C GLY A 87 -2.80 -22.11 22.28
N ALA A 88 -2.84 -21.59 21.05
CA ALA A 88 -2.01 -20.47 20.68
C ALA A 88 -2.38 -19.31 21.60
N PRO A 89 -1.42 -18.59 22.21
CA PRO A 89 -1.74 -17.36 22.90
C PRO A 89 -2.46 -16.46 21.89
N LYS A 90 -3.65 -15.97 22.28
CA LYS A 90 -4.31 -14.87 21.60
C LYS A 90 -3.25 -13.77 21.49
N PRO A 91 -2.80 -13.35 20.29
CA PRO A 91 -1.97 -12.16 20.21
C PRO A 91 -2.87 -11.04 20.70
N THR A 92 -2.51 -10.47 21.86
CA THR A 92 -2.95 -9.13 22.19
C THR A 92 -2.67 -8.27 20.98
N ALA A 93 -3.71 -7.71 20.38
CA ALA A 93 -3.60 -6.74 19.31
C ALA A 93 -2.94 -5.48 19.88
N THR A 94 -1.61 -5.52 19.95
CA THR A 94 -0.73 -4.38 20.07
C THR A 94 0.46 -4.67 19.17
N GLN A 95 0.17 -4.88 17.90
CA GLN A 95 1.12 -4.65 16.83
C GLN A 95 0.40 -3.70 15.88
N SER A 96 0.57 -2.41 16.13
CA SER A 96 0.55 -1.43 15.05
C SER A 96 1.44 -1.98 13.94
N ILE A 97 0.95 -1.97 12.71
CA ILE A 97 1.83 -2.16 11.56
C ILE A 97 2.66 -0.87 11.44
N GLN A 98 3.57 -0.64 12.38
CA GLN A 98 4.74 0.18 12.12
C GLN A 98 5.57 -0.66 11.18
N GLY A 99 5.59 -0.30 9.90
CA GLY A 99 6.53 -0.90 8.96
C GLY A 99 7.93 -0.87 9.58
N THR A 100 8.65 -2.00 9.55
CA THR A 100 10.00 -2.03 10.11
C THR A 100 10.83 -0.96 9.40
N PRO A 101 11.40 0.02 10.12
CA PRO A 101 12.12 1.11 9.49
C PRO A 101 13.37 0.58 8.79
N ASP A 102 13.61 1.01 7.56
CA ASP A 102 14.84 0.68 6.84
C ASP A 102 15.96 1.67 7.20
N ILE A 103 16.54 1.45 8.39
CA ILE A 103 17.47 2.39 9.01
C ILE A 103 18.76 2.48 8.18
N GLY A 104 18.94 3.61 7.51
CA GLY A 104 20.17 3.92 6.76
C GLY A 104 20.16 3.49 5.29
N ALA A 105 19.06 2.95 4.77
CA ALA A 105 18.89 2.64 3.35
C ALA A 105 17.75 3.42 2.69
N VAL A 106 17.63 4.71 3.03
CA VAL A 106 16.84 5.63 2.22
C VAL A 106 17.51 5.75 0.84
N GLY A 107 16.80 5.31 -0.19
CA GLY A 107 17.30 5.30 -1.57
C GLY A 107 17.48 6.70 -2.16
N THR A 108 17.39 6.85 -3.48
CA THR A 108 17.46 8.17 -4.13
C THR A 108 16.09 8.74 -4.49
N SER A 109 15.01 8.04 -4.12
CA SER A 109 13.63 8.46 -4.39
C SER A 109 13.20 9.59 -3.46
N ILE A 110 12.57 10.60 -4.01
CA ILE A 110 11.82 11.60 -3.25
C ILE A 110 10.57 10.92 -2.70
N ILE A 111 10.32 11.06 -1.41
CA ILE A 111 9.14 10.53 -0.71
C ILE A 111 8.22 11.72 -0.43
N ASP A 112 6.91 11.51 -0.50
CA ASP A 112 5.85 12.54 -0.38
C ASP A 112 5.79 13.58 -1.51
N ALA A 113 6.38 13.23 -2.65
CA ALA A 113 5.97 13.81 -3.90
C ALA A 113 4.59 13.24 -4.30
N PRO A 114 3.61 14.06 -4.72
CA PRO A 114 2.39 13.52 -5.29
C PRO A 114 2.69 12.65 -6.50
N PRO A 115 1.82 11.67 -6.79
CA PRO A 115 1.94 10.85 -7.98
C PRO A 115 2.02 11.69 -9.26
N ARG A 116 3.02 11.39 -10.09
CA ARG A 116 3.14 11.96 -11.44
C ARG A 116 1.94 11.49 -12.27
N GLY A 117 1.28 12.42 -12.97
CA GLY A 117 0.15 12.09 -13.84
C GLY A 117 -1.24 12.18 -13.19
N LEU A 118 -1.38 12.67 -11.95
CA LEU A 118 -2.66 13.19 -11.43
C LEU A 118 -3.02 14.51 -12.13
N ALA A 119 -3.09 14.49 -13.46
CA ALA A 119 -3.28 15.65 -14.34
C ALA A 119 -4.62 16.39 -14.13
N ALA A 120 -5.54 15.78 -13.38
CA ALA A 120 -6.78 16.39 -12.95
C ALA A 120 -6.93 16.12 -11.45
N PHE A 121 -6.33 17.00 -10.64
CA PHE A 121 -6.92 17.22 -9.33
C PHE A 121 -8.33 17.74 -9.59
N ASP A 122 -9.33 16.92 -9.27
CA ASP A 122 -10.71 17.36 -9.31
C ASP A 122 -10.82 18.59 -8.41
N ALA A 123 -11.18 19.74 -8.99
CA ALA A 123 -11.40 20.97 -8.25
C ALA A 123 -12.48 20.80 -7.15
N ASN A 124 -13.21 19.68 -7.17
CA ASN A 124 -14.20 19.28 -6.18
C ASN A 124 -13.65 18.38 -5.06
N LEU A 125 -12.35 18.06 -5.01
CA LEU A 125 -11.74 17.40 -3.84
C LEU A 125 -11.19 18.48 -2.90
N PRO A 126 -11.82 18.73 -1.74
CA PRO A 126 -11.28 19.66 -0.73
C PRO A 126 -9.91 19.20 -0.20
N ALA A 127 -9.62 17.90 -0.30
CA ALA A 127 -8.40 17.29 0.17
C ALA A 127 -7.16 17.97 -0.43
N GLY A 128 -6.26 18.43 0.42
CA GLY A 128 -5.04 19.13 0.00
C GLY A 128 -5.22 20.59 -0.45
N THR A 129 -6.42 21.18 -0.33
CA THR A 129 -6.56 22.63 -0.44
C THR A 129 -5.75 23.31 0.68
N LEU A 130 -5.07 24.40 0.35
CA LEU A 130 -4.42 25.25 1.36
C LEU A 130 -5.50 26.06 2.09
N PRO A 131 -5.65 25.94 3.42
CA PRO A 131 -6.59 26.77 4.17
C PRO A 131 -6.29 28.26 3.97
N ASP A 132 -7.31 29.10 4.18
CA ASP A 132 -7.10 30.53 4.31
C ASP A 132 -6.27 30.84 5.56
N GLY A 133 -5.52 31.95 5.54
CA GLY A 133 -4.68 32.34 6.66
C GLY A 133 -3.71 33.45 6.32
N GLY A 134 -2.69 33.63 7.16
CA GLY A 134 -1.69 34.68 7.03
C GLY A 134 -0.93 34.65 5.68
N PRO A 135 -0.28 35.77 5.32
CA PRO A 135 0.63 35.79 4.18
C PRO A 135 1.82 34.86 4.44
N PHE A 136 2.45 34.41 3.35
CA PHE A 136 3.68 33.63 3.33
C PHE A 136 4.55 34.09 2.16
N THR A 137 5.85 33.83 2.20
CA THR A 137 6.75 34.11 1.08
C THR A 137 6.52 33.10 -0.05
N GLU A 138 6.11 33.56 -1.23
CA GLU A 138 5.84 32.66 -2.37
C GLU A 138 7.12 31.99 -2.91
N ALA A 139 8.22 32.73 -2.93
CA ALA A 139 9.51 32.28 -3.45
C ALA A 139 10.67 32.88 -2.65
N GLY A 140 11.56 32.01 -2.18
CA GLY A 140 12.86 32.38 -1.64
C GLY A 140 13.99 32.18 -2.66
N ASP A 141 15.22 32.28 -2.17
CA ASP A 141 16.44 32.33 -2.99
C ASP A 141 16.99 30.94 -3.37
N LYS A 142 16.38 29.85 -2.89
CA LYS A 142 16.89 28.46 -3.02
C LYS A 142 18.29 28.27 -2.45
N THR A 143 18.65 29.14 -1.51
CA THR A 143 19.85 29.08 -0.69
C THR A 143 19.42 29.12 0.77
N TRP A 144 20.27 28.61 1.66
CA TRP A 144 19.87 28.33 3.04
C TRP A 144 20.89 28.90 4.00
N HIS A 145 20.42 29.31 5.17
CA HIS A 145 21.27 29.52 6.33
C HIS A 145 20.89 28.53 7.43
N ILE A 146 21.88 28.11 8.22
CA ILE A 146 21.65 27.31 9.42
C ILE A 146 21.13 28.25 10.51
N VAL A 147 20.02 27.86 11.13
CA VAL A 147 19.60 28.49 12.39
C VAL A 147 20.55 27.98 13.47
N PRO A 148 21.29 28.83 14.19
CA PRO A 148 22.24 28.38 15.20
C PRO A 148 21.55 27.58 16.33
N GLY A 149 22.17 26.50 16.76
CA GLY A 149 21.69 25.72 17.90
C GLY A 149 22.22 24.29 17.89
N MET A 150 22.65 23.83 19.06
CA MET A 150 23.12 22.46 19.26
C MET A 150 22.40 21.83 20.43
N THR A 151 22.06 20.55 20.31
CA THR A 151 21.42 19.79 21.39
C THR A 151 22.29 18.61 21.79
N PRO A 152 22.26 18.20 23.07
CA PRO A 152 22.77 16.88 23.45
C PRO A 152 21.95 15.79 22.75
N GLN A 153 22.45 14.56 22.77
CA GLN A 153 21.69 13.42 22.27
C GLN A 153 20.36 13.28 23.03
N ILE A 154 19.26 13.18 22.28
CA ILE A 154 17.94 12.86 22.81
C ILE A 154 17.51 11.49 22.29
N GLY A 155 17.07 10.62 23.19
CA GLY A 155 16.82 9.20 22.88
C GLY A 155 18.03 8.29 23.12
N GLN A 156 17.81 6.98 23.08
CA GLN A 156 18.86 5.99 23.37
C GLN A 156 19.74 5.70 22.16
N GLY A 157 19.16 5.66 20.95
CA GLY A 157 19.91 5.46 19.70
C GLY A 157 20.56 4.08 19.62
N THR A 158 19.91 3.03 20.14
CA THR A 158 20.47 1.67 20.18
C THR A 158 20.75 1.10 18.79
N ALA A 159 20.08 1.62 17.75
CA ALA A 159 20.36 1.29 16.36
C ALA A 159 21.06 2.45 15.63
N LYS A 160 20.53 3.68 15.74
CA LYS A 160 21.11 4.85 15.06
C LYS A 160 20.87 6.16 15.83
N VAL A 161 21.92 6.98 15.86
CA VAL A 161 21.88 8.39 16.28
C VAL A 161 21.91 9.25 15.02
N PHE A 162 20.83 9.98 14.75
CA PHE A 162 20.71 10.87 13.60
C PHE A 162 21.21 12.28 13.94
N ARG A 163 22.14 12.78 13.14
CA ARG A 163 22.62 14.15 13.21
C ARG A 163 21.85 15.01 12.23
N TYR A 164 21.31 16.14 12.67
CA TYR A 164 20.55 17.03 11.80
C TYR A 164 20.91 18.50 12.01
N THR A 165 20.73 19.29 10.95
CA THR A 165 20.72 20.76 11.01
C THR A 165 19.29 21.26 10.89
N VAL A 166 19.03 22.46 11.42
CA VAL A 166 17.82 23.23 11.13
C VAL A 166 18.23 24.39 10.24
N GLU A 167 17.57 24.52 9.09
CA GLU A 167 17.88 25.52 8.08
C GLU A 167 16.63 26.27 7.66
N VAL A 168 16.79 27.53 7.27
CA VAL A 168 15.72 28.34 6.67
C VAL A 168 16.21 28.85 5.32
N GLU A 169 15.30 28.83 4.33
CA GLU A 169 15.57 29.43 3.03
C GLU A 169 15.76 30.94 3.14
N ASN A 170 16.81 31.46 2.53
CA ASN A 170 17.02 32.88 2.41
C ASN A 170 15.86 33.52 1.62
N GLY A 171 15.36 34.66 2.11
CA GLY A 171 14.21 35.36 1.54
C GLY A 171 12.86 35.04 2.20
N ILE A 172 12.77 34.02 3.07
CA ILE A 172 11.58 33.78 3.88
C ILE A 172 11.37 34.91 4.89
N ASP A 173 10.14 35.42 5.00
CA ASP A 173 9.74 36.33 6.07
C ASP A 173 9.17 35.53 7.25
N ALA A 174 10.05 35.21 8.20
CA ALA A 174 9.66 34.43 9.37
C ALA A 174 8.94 35.23 10.47
N THR A 175 8.73 36.54 10.28
CA THR A 175 8.21 37.43 11.32
C THR A 175 6.85 36.99 11.85
N MET A 176 5.98 36.50 10.97
CA MET A 176 4.60 36.13 11.30
C MET A 176 4.48 34.90 12.21
N PHE A 177 5.53 34.09 12.35
CA PHE A 177 5.51 32.89 13.18
C PHE A 177 6.64 32.82 14.22
N GLY A 178 7.27 33.97 14.51
CA GLY A 178 8.23 34.11 15.61
C GLY A 178 9.70 34.02 15.20
N GLY A 179 10.00 34.16 13.90
CA GLY A 179 11.36 34.10 13.38
C GLY A 179 11.90 32.67 13.23
N ASP A 180 13.14 32.59 12.75
CA ASP A 180 13.82 31.32 12.48
C ASP A 180 13.99 30.47 13.76
N GLU A 181 14.19 31.14 14.90
CA GLU A 181 14.30 30.50 16.21
C GLU A 181 13.01 29.79 16.63
N ALA A 182 11.84 30.35 16.32
CA ALA A 182 10.57 29.70 16.63
C ALA A 182 10.37 28.42 15.81
N PHE A 183 10.81 28.41 14.54
CA PHE A 183 10.85 27.20 13.72
C PHE A 183 11.79 26.16 14.33
N ALA A 184 13.03 26.55 14.65
CA ALA A 184 14.02 25.66 15.22
C ALA A 184 13.59 25.07 16.57
N GLN A 185 13.02 25.88 17.46
CA GLN A 185 12.48 25.41 18.73
C GLN A 185 11.34 24.42 18.54
N MET A 186 10.44 24.63 17.58
CA MET A 186 9.36 23.67 17.28
C MET A 186 9.93 22.34 16.80
N VAL A 187 10.96 22.36 15.94
CA VAL A 187 11.66 21.14 15.50
C VAL A 187 12.26 20.39 16.68
N GLU A 188 13.03 21.09 17.53
CA GLU A 188 13.69 20.49 18.70
C GLU A 188 12.68 19.90 19.69
N GLN A 189 11.63 20.66 20.03
CA GLN A 189 10.60 20.22 20.97
C GLN A 189 9.81 19.04 20.42
N THR A 190 9.59 18.98 19.11
CA THR A 190 8.90 17.86 18.47
C THR A 190 9.77 16.61 18.50
N LEU A 191 11.03 16.69 18.07
CA LEU A 191 11.93 15.53 18.02
C LEU A 191 12.37 15.05 19.41
N GLY A 192 12.40 15.95 20.39
CA GLY A 192 12.71 15.61 21.78
C GLY A 192 11.51 15.16 22.61
N ASN A 193 10.29 15.16 22.04
CA ASN A 193 9.09 14.80 22.78
C ASN A 193 9.03 13.28 23.05
N PRO A 194 8.66 12.82 24.26
CA PRO A 194 8.42 11.40 24.54
C PRO A 194 7.31 10.75 23.69
N LYS A 195 6.45 11.55 23.07
CA LYS A 195 5.43 11.11 22.09
C LYS A 195 6.00 10.95 20.67
N GLY A 196 7.20 11.48 20.43
CA GLY A 196 7.91 11.47 19.16
C GLY A 196 8.73 10.20 18.94
N TRP A 197 9.58 10.22 17.93
CA TRP A 197 10.35 9.06 17.48
C TRP A 197 11.30 8.47 18.53
N THR A 198 11.77 9.28 19.49
CA THR A 198 12.67 8.83 20.57
C THR A 198 11.99 7.94 21.61
N HIS A 199 10.67 7.76 21.55
CA HIS A 199 9.98 6.73 22.31
C HIS A 199 10.51 5.33 21.96
N ASN A 200 10.83 5.11 20.68
CA ASN A 200 11.51 3.90 20.25
C ASN A 200 13.01 4.01 20.59
N PRO A 201 13.57 3.12 21.43
CA PRO A 201 14.97 3.21 21.84
C PRO A 201 15.96 3.05 20.69
N GLN A 202 15.53 2.54 19.52
CA GLN A 202 16.37 2.43 18.33
C GLN A 202 16.87 3.79 17.82
N PHE A 203 16.11 4.85 18.07
CA PHE A 203 16.38 6.18 17.52
C PHE A 203 16.90 7.15 18.58
N ALA A 204 17.82 8.00 18.15
CA ALA A 204 18.20 9.20 18.86
C ALA A 204 18.51 10.33 17.87
N PHE A 205 18.43 11.56 18.33
CA PHE A 205 18.70 12.75 17.53
C PHE A 205 19.72 13.66 18.22
N VAL A 206 20.55 14.31 17.41
CA VAL A 206 21.51 15.35 17.83
C VAL A 206 21.44 16.49 16.83
N ARG A 207 21.05 17.69 17.29
CA ARG A 207 21.16 18.90 16.46
C ARG A 207 22.60 19.38 16.44
N ILE A 208 23.11 19.67 15.24
CA ILE A 208 24.46 20.16 15.03
C ILE A 208 24.43 21.41 14.15
N ASP A 209 25.39 22.32 14.37
CA ASP A 209 25.65 23.44 13.45
C ASP A 209 26.85 23.18 12.53
N ASN A 210 27.70 22.22 12.91
CA ASN A 210 28.97 21.94 12.23
C ASN A 210 29.17 20.44 12.00
N GLY A 211 29.82 20.12 10.88
CA GLY A 211 30.05 18.74 10.44
C GLY A 211 29.01 18.27 9.42
N LYS A 212 29.02 16.96 9.12
CA LYS A 212 28.10 16.36 8.16
C LYS A 212 26.82 15.86 8.87
N PRO A 213 25.64 16.44 8.60
CA PRO A 213 24.38 15.88 9.08
C PRO A 213 23.95 14.66 8.24
N ASP A 214 23.15 13.77 8.84
CA ASP A 214 22.43 12.71 8.12
C ASP A 214 21.34 13.30 7.22
N PHE A 215 20.64 14.34 7.68
CA PHE A 215 19.65 15.10 6.91
C PHE A 215 19.50 16.52 7.45
N ARG A 216 18.93 17.41 6.63
CA ARG A 216 18.68 18.82 6.97
C ARG A 216 17.18 19.04 7.06
N ILE A 217 16.69 19.64 8.13
CA ILE A 217 15.28 20.03 8.25
C ILE A 217 15.18 21.48 7.82
N SER A 218 14.42 21.78 6.77
CA SER A 218 14.48 23.07 6.10
C SER A 218 13.10 23.67 5.90
N LEU A 219 12.89 24.88 6.44
CA LEU A 219 11.72 25.68 6.10
C LEU A 219 11.95 26.36 4.76
N VAL A 220 11.04 26.15 3.82
CA VAL A 220 11.21 26.55 2.43
C VAL A 220 9.92 27.13 1.84
N SER A 221 10.07 28.03 0.87
CA SER A 221 8.97 28.60 0.11
C SER A 221 8.29 27.57 -0.81
N PRO A 222 6.99 27.76 -1.12
CA PRO A 222 6.25 26.99 -2.12
C PRO A 222 6.99 26.71 -3.43
N VAL A 223 7.59 27.74 -4.04
CA VAL A 223 8.29 27.60 -5.32
C VAL A 223 9.51 26.67 -5.18
N THR A 224 10.17 26.70 -4.04
CA THR A 224 11.36 25.90 -3.77
C THR A 224 11.03 24.45 -3.46
N VAL A 225 9.95 24.19 -2.70
CA VAL A 225 9.37 22.84 -2.54
C VAL A 225 9.13 22.21 -3.91
N ARG A 226 8.56 22.95 -4.87
CA ARG A 226 8.21 22.36 -6.17
C ARG A 226 9.43 21.80 -6.91
N GLY A 227 10.56 22.49 -6.81
CA GLY A 227 11.84 22.03 -7.37
C GLY A 227 12.49 20.90 -6.57
N GLY A 228 12.33 20.90 -5.25
CA GLY A 228 12.92 19.90 -4.36
C GLY A 228 12.15 18.59 -4.25
N CYS A 229 10.83 18.65 -4.37
CA CYS A 229 9.90 17.54 -4.17
C CYS A 229 9.35 16.96 -5.48
N GLY A 230 9.79 17.48 -6.64
CA GLY A 230 9.47 16.89 -7.95
C GLY A 230 8.03 17.15 -8.43
N TYR A 231 7.62 18.42 -8.50
CA TYR A 231 6.23 18.79 -8.76
C TYR A 231 5.93 19.34 -10.16
N GLU A 232 4.80 18.87 -10.71
CA GLU A 232 4.08 19.47 -11.86
C GLU A 232 2.80 20.24 -11.41
N PHE A 233 2.38 20.12 -10.14
CA PHE A 233 1.10 20.59 -9.60
C PHE A 233 1.21 21.76 -8.58
N ARG A 234 0.07 22.42 -8.26
CA ARG A 234 -0.01 23.56 -7.33
C ARG A 234 -0.49 23.18 -5.92
N LEU A 235 -0.04 22.05 -5.39
CA LEU A 235 -0.33 21.69 -4.01
C LEU A 235 0.85 22.01 -3.12
N GLU A 236 0.58 22.81 -2.09
CA GLU A 236 1.58 23.13 -1.07
C GLU A 236 1.72 21.92 -0.15
N THR A 237 2.79 21.15 -0.31
CA THR A 237 3.15 19.99 0.52
C THR A 237 4.58 20.09 1.00
N SER A 238 4.89 19.34 2.04
CA SER A 238 6.25 19.02 2.47
C SER A 238 6.70 17.70 1.82
N CYS A 239 7.99 17.39 1.89
CA CYS A 239 8.52 16.11 1.42
C CYS A 239 9.90 15.79 2.00
N TYR A 240 10.35 14.55 1.83
CA TYR A 240 11.75 14.17 2.04
C TYR A 240 12.45 13.87 0.71
N ASN A 241 13.55 14.59 0.44
CA ASN A 241 14.43 14.34 -0.70
C ASN A 241 15.82 13.90 -0.21
N PRO A 242 16.24 12.65 -0.44
CA PRO A 242 17.52 12.13 0.04
C PRO A 242 18.75 12.64 -0.77
N VAL A 243 18.55 13.29 -1.92
CA VAL A 243 19.62 13.59 -2.88
C VAL A 243 19.50 14.98 -3.51
N TYR A 244 19.06 15.97 -2.75
CA TYR A 244 18.82 17.31 -3.27
C TYR A 244 20.12 18.04 -3.67
N GLY A 245 20.09 18.70 -4.84
CA GLY A 245 21.19 19.51 -5.34
C GLY A 245 22.44 18.74 -5.78
N PRO A 246 23.49 19.45 -6.25
CA PRO A 246 24.70 18.82 -6.79
C PRO A 246 25.49 18.02 -5.73
N ASN A 247 25.39 18.44 -4.46
CA ASN A 247 26.06 17.79 -3.34
C ASN A 247 25.28 16.60 -2.77
N ARG A 248 24.11 16.27 -3.35
CA ARG A 248 23.24 15.15 -2.94
C ARG A 248 22.91 15.21 -1.45
N GLU A 249 22.43 16.37 -1.02
CA GLU A 249 22.11 16.62 0.37
C GLU A 249 20.72 16.08 0.70
N ALA A 250 20.64 15.15 1.65
CA ALA A 250 19.37 14.72 2.20
C ALA A 250 18.69 15.89 2.93
N ARG A 251 17.44 16.17 2.56
CA ARG A 251 16.68 17.33 3.04
C ARG A 251 15.22 16.96 3.26
N VAL A 252 14.74 17.27 4.46
CA VAL A 252 13.33 17.33 4.83
C VAL A 252 12.86 18.75 4.51
N PHE A 253 12.02 18.89 3.49
CA PHE A 253 11.45 20.15 3.07
C PHE A 253 10.14 20.39 3.81
N ILE A 254 10.07 21.47 4.59
CA ILE A 254 8.86 21.94 5.26
C ILE A 254 8.34 23.17 4.50
N ASN A 255 7.13 23.06 3.96
CA ASN A 255 6.52 24.14 3.18
C ASN A 255 6.01 25.28 4.07
N GLU A 256 6.51 26.49 3.85
CA GLU A 256 6.14 27.70 4.60
C GLU A 256 4.64 28.03 4.52
N ALA A 257 4.01 27.87 3.35
CA ALA A 257 2.59 28.18 3.21
C ALA A 257 1.74 27.32 4.17
N ARG A 258 2.10 26.04 4.29
CA ARG A 258 1.47 25.11 5.24
C ARG A 258 1.93 25.35 6.67
N TRP A 259 3.17 25.79 6.87
CA TRP A 259 3.65 26.20 8.18
C TRP A 259 2.83 27.35 8.77
N VAL A 260 2.40 28.30 7.93
CA VAL A 260 1.56 29.43 8.33
C VAL A 260 0.10 29.05 8.46
N ARG A 261 -0.45 28.29 7.49
CA ARG A 261 -1.91 28.09 7.36
C ARG A 261 -2.41 26.72 7.80
N GLY A 262 -1.51 25.77 8.06
CA GLY A 262 -1.85 24.41 8.45
C GLY A 262 -2.46 23.58 7.32
N ALA A 263 -3.27 22.60 7.72
CA ALA A 263 -4.04 21.76 6.81
C ALA A 263 -5.48 21.62 7.29
N VAL A 264 -6.41 21.46 6.36
CA VAL A 264 -7.85 21.38 6.63
C VAL A 264 -8.18 20.29 7.68
N PRO A 265 -7.58 19.08 7.65
CA PRO A 265 -7.90 18.04 8.63
C PRO A 265 -7.51 18.37 10.08
N PHE A 266 -6.70 19.41 10.31
CA PHE A 266 -6.31 19.87 11.65
C PHE A 266 -7.23 20.96 12.20
N GLU A 267 -8.28 21.35 11.45
CA GLU A 267 -9.38 22.19 11.96
C GLU A 267 -8.92 23.53 12.56
N GLY A 268 -7.83 24.10 12.03
CA GLY A 268 -7.24 25.36 12.51
C GLY A 268 -6.21 25.20 13.63
N ASP A 269 -5.96 23.98 14.13
CA ASP A 269 -4.85 23.67 15.03
C ASP A 269 -3.52 23.59 14.27
N VAL A 270 -3.00 24.77 13.92
CA VAL A 270 -1.72 24.92 13.23
C VAL A 270 -0.56 24.39 14.07
N GLY A 271 -0.65 24.45 15.40
CA GLY A 271 0.38 23.92 16.30
C GLY A 271 0.54 22.41 16.16
N SER A 272 -0.57 21.68 16.22
CA SER A 272 -0.58 20.23 15.97
C SER A 272 -0.14 19.92 14.54
N TYR A 273 -0.56 20.69 13.53
CA TYR A 273 -0.10 20.46 12.16
C TYR A 273 1.43 20.58 12.03
N ARG A 274 2.04 21.58 12.67
CA ARG A 274 3.50 21.77 12.65
C ARG A 274 4.25 20.57 13.26
N GLN A 275 3.76 20.06 14.38
CA GLN A 275 4.31 18.85 15.01
C GLN A 275 4.15 17.62 14.11
N TYR A 276 2.96 17.46 13.51
CA TYR A 276 2.66 16.40 12.57
C TYR A 276 3.65 16.41 11.40
N VAL A 277 3.77 17.53 10.69
CA VAL A 277 4.57 17.58 9.46
C VAL A 277 6.05 17.38 9.74
N ILE A 278 6.55 17.86 10.89
CA ILE A 278 7.92 17.53 11.32
C ILE A 278 8.07 16.03 11.54
N ASN A 279 7.18 15.40 12.31
CA ASN A 279 7.28 13.97 12.59
C ASN A 279 7.11 13.11 11.35
N HIS A 280 6.19 13.46 10.45
CA HIS A 280 5.90 12.73 9.22
C HIS A 280 7.12 12.70 8.30
N GLU A 281 7.65 13.88 7.95
CA GLU A 281 8.75 13.99 7.01
C GLU A 281 10.08 13.47 7.58
N VAL A 282 10.30 13.66 8.89
CA VAL A 282 11.44 13.02 9.57
C VAL A 282 11.25 11.51 9.63
N GLY A 283 10.02 11.01 9.73
CA GLY A 283 9.68 9.59 9.60
C GLY A 283 10.25 8.99 8.31
N HIS A 284 10.03 9.67 7.18
CA HIS A 284 10.64 9.30 5.90
C HIS A 284 12.16 9.32 5.95
N ALA A 285 12.76 10.37 6.53
CA ALA A 285 14.21 10.50 6.65
C ALA A 285 14.88 9.41 7.51
N ILE A 286 14.17 8.87 8.51
CA ILE A 286 14.69 7.82 9.40
C ILE A 286 14.34 6.39 8.97
N GLY A 287 13.62 6.23 7.85
CA GLY A 287 13.40 4.94 7.20
C GLY A 287 11.95 4.44 7.12
N TYR A 288 10.96 5.23 7.55
CA TYR A 288 9.55 4.92 7.32
C TYR A 288 9.12 5.42 5.95
N VAL A 289 9.40 4.66 4.89
CA VAL A 289 9.27 5.14 3.50
C VAL A 289 7.87 5.01 2.88
N ARG A 290 6.90 4.49 3.63
CA ARG A 290 5.53 4.25 3.15
C ARG A 290 4.53 4.97 4.03
N HIS A 291 3.43 5.40 3.43
CA HIS A 291 2.29 5.86 4.18
C HIS A 291 1.58 4.72 4.91
N GLU A 292 0.91 5.05 6.00
CA GLU A 292 0.09 4.12 6.77
C GLU A 292 -1.40 4.52 6.69
N PRO A 293 -2.32 3.57 6.43
CA PRO A 293 -3.74 3.87 6.37
C PRO A 293 -4.35 4.05 7.77
N CYS A 294 -5.51 4.69 7.83
CA CYS A 294 -6.35 4.68 9.02
C CYS A 294 -6.79 3.25 9.35
N GLU A 295 -6.38 2.74 10.52
CA GLU A 295 -6.68 1.35 10.93
C GLU A 295 -8.11 1.21 11.47
N GLN A 296 -8.56 2.19 12.27
CA GLN A 296 -9.82 2.17 13.01
C GLN A 296 -10.64 3.44 12.76
N GLN A 297 -11.92 3.27 12.40
CA GLN A 297 -12.86 4.37 12.26
C GLN A 297 -12.91 5.23 13.52
N GLY A 298 -12.69 6.55 13.36
CA GLY A 298 -12.67 7.52 14.45
C GLY A 298 -11.46 7.44 15.39
N GLY A 299 -10.54 6.50 15.14
CA GLY A 299 -9.27 6.39 15.87
C GLY A 299 -8.31 7.52 15.52
N LEU A 300 -7.17 7.58 16.21
CA LEU A 300 -6.09 8.50 15.83
C LEU A 300 -5.42 8.00 14.54
N ALA A 301 -5.18 8.91 13.60
CA ALA A 301 -4.43 8.60 12.40
C ALA A 301 -2.99 8.18 12.77
N PRO A 302 -2.41 7.17 12.13
CA PRO A 302 -0.97 6.95 12.21
C PRO A 302 -0.21 8.20 11.75
N VAL A 303 0.94 8.50 12.37
CA VAL A 303 1.69 9.72 11.98
C VAL A 303 2.16 9.65 10.54
N MET A 304 2.39 8.44 10.00
CA MET A 304 2.76 8.22 8.60
C MET A 304 1.55 8.19 7.65
N MET A 305 0.33 8.47 8.11
CA MET A 305 -0.78 8.79 7.20
C MET A 305 -0.59 10.19 6.61
N GLN A 306 -0.88 10.42 5.32
CA GLN A 306 -0.74 11.74 4.68
C GLN A 306 -1.88 12.70 5.08
N GLN A 307 -1.85 13.14 6.34
CA GLN A 307 -2.87 13.98 6.96
C GLN A 307 -2.87 15.44 6.44
N THR A 308 -1.84 15.88 5.69
CA THR A 308 -1.88 17.19 5.01
C THR A 308 -3.03 17.24 4.00
N PHE A 309 -3.36 16.11 3.38
CA PHE A 309 -4.43 16.03 2.38
C PHE A 309 -5.75 15.62 3.00
N SER A 310 -5.78 14.50 3.73
CA SER A 310 -7.00 13.95 4.31
C SER A 310 -6.69 12.94 5.41
N THR A 311 -7.63 12.75 6.34
CA THR A 311 -7.63 11.64 7.31
C THR A 311 -8.59 10.51 6.91
N SER A 312 -9.09 10.53 5.66
CA SER A 312 -9.92 9.47 5.07
C SER A 312 -9.08 8.53 4.20
N ASN A 313 -9.28 7.22 4.38
CA ASN A 313 -8.67 6.19 3.53
C ASN A 313 -9.16 6.26 2.08
N ASP A 314 -10.39 6.70 1.85
CA ASP A 314 -10.95 6.82 0.50
C ASP A 314 -10.26 7.92 -0.30
N ASP A 315 -9.80 8.98 0.37
CA ASP A 315 -8.99 10.02 -0.25
C ASP A 315 -7.54 9.57 -0.37
N ALA A 316 -6.95 9.02 0.70
CA ALA A 316 -5.59 8.54 0.69
C ALA A 316 -5.33 7.48 -0.40
N ALA A 317 -6.29 6.58 -0.66
CA ALA A 317 -6.22 5.59 -1.74
C ALA A 317 -6.13 6.21 -3.15
N LYS A 318 -6.51 7.48 -3.34
CA LYS A 318 -6.32 8.19 -4.62
C LYS A 318 -4.86 8.62 -4.82
N PHE A 319 -4.11 8.80 -3.74
CA PHE A 319 -2.70 9.20 -3.76
C PHE A 319 -1.77 8.01 -3.67
N ASP A 320 -2.11 7.02 -2.85
CA ASP A 320 -1.30 5.83 -2.62
C ASP A 320 -2.18 4.56 -2.73
N PRO A 321 -2.69 4.24 -3.93
CA PRO A 321 -3.57 3.09 -4.14
C PRO A 321 -2.89 1.74 -3.88
N ASP A 322 -1.55 1.71 -3.93
CA ASP A 322 -0.77 0.50 -3.72
C ASP A 322 -0.70 0.11 -2.24
N VAL A 323 -0.80 1.10 -1.34
CA VAL A 323 -0.68 0.90 0.11
C VAL A 323 -2.02 1.11 0.85
N VAL A 324 -2.86 2.04 0.39
CA VAL A 324 -4.11 2.41 1.05
C VAL A 324 -5.32 1.95 0.25
N LYS A 325 -6.24 1.26 0.91
CA LYS A 325 -7.52 0.82 0.33
C LYS A 325 -8.64 1.78 0.71
N ALA A 326 -9.50 2.12 -0.25
CA ALA A 326 -10.74 2.83 0.00
C ALA A 326 -11.74 1.92 0.75
N ASP A 327 -11.63 1.89 2.07
CA ASP A 327 -12.44 1.05 2.97
C ASP A 327 -13.45 1.86 3.81
N GLY A 328 -13.66 3.14 3.46
CA GLY A 328 -14.59 4.04 4.13
C GLY A 328 -14.13 4.54 5.50
N LYS A 329 -12.93 4.18 5.95
CA LYS A 329 -12.45 4.60 7.27
C LYS A 329 -11.93 6.03 7.25
N THR A 330 -12.26 6.76 8.30
CA THR A 330 -11.75 8.10 8.58
C THR A 330 -11.25 8.17 10.01
N CYS A 331 -10.03 8.68 10.18
CA CYS A 331 -9.38 8.88 11.46
C CYS A 331 -9.49 10.35 11.90
N ARG A 332 -9.24 10.59 13.18
CA ARG A 332 -8.94 11.92 13.74
C ARG A 332 -7.47 12.25 13.50
N PHE A 333 -7.15 13.53 13.31
CA PHE A 333 -5.77 13.95 13.15
C PHE A 333 -4.93 13.58 14.38
N ASN A 334 -3.64 13.33 14.16
CA ASN A 334 -2.68 12.98 15.20
C ASN A 334 -1.26 13.39 14.79
N PRO A 335 -0.58 14.23 15.58
CA PRO A 335 0.76 14.67 15.24
C PRO A 335 1.89 13.78 15.74
N TRP A 336 1.59 12.70 16.48
CA TRP A 336 2.61 11.92 17.20
C TRP A 336 2.69 10.46 16.75
N PRO A 337 3.89 9.89 16.53
CA PRO A 337 4.05 8.45 16.30
C PRO A 337 3.64 7.61 17.51
N TYR A 338 3.86 8.11 18.74
CA TYR A 338 3.52 7.44 19.99
C TYR A 338 2.63 8.35 20.85
N PRO A 339 1.32 8.44 20.56
CA PRO A 339 0.40 9.31 21.30
C PRO A 339 0.09 8.73 22.68
N ILE A 340 1.06 8.82 23.60
CA ILE A 340 0.89 8.43 25.01
C ILE A 340 -0.05 9.42 25.70
N ALA A 341 -0.94 8.87 26.53
CA ALA A 341 -1.98 9.59 27.28
C ALA A 341 -1.41 10.33 28.49
#